data_AF-A0A3E2N3L3-F1
#
_entry.id   AF-A0A3E2N3L3-F1
#
_cell.length_a   1.000
_cell.length_b   1.000
_cell.length_c   1.000
_cell.angle_alpha   90.00
_cell.angle_beta   90.00
_cell.angle_gamma   90.00
#
_symmetry.space_group_name_H-M   'P 1'
#
loop_
_entity.id
_entity.type
_entity.pdbx_description
1 polymer ?
#
loop_
_entity_poly.entity_id
_entity_poly.type
_entity_poly.pdbx_seq_one_letter_code
_entity_poly.pdbx_strand_id
1 'polypeptide(L)'
;HKEMDGRIVLAKNKISGEKDYIVLNETCELLPVTDDMALCHPKMQNESKKLVVKDAESAWFLRLDNITKYGTSPHYEQILTQPSEPLIFLNIEAVPGATCLVWEHILDSNGRPCPNPRVILPRKLVPKAIDVPVEVDVRSFGVRTPSCTKENPTYGIMGIFHVLPPALAWLWRLVAPRGFNNPSIIDKAEMSSEGVGSYWPFATGKMVNQANLMLEQILKSMNTRYVLIPNQHIGAYEVSFMPQWIAREYIARRGSAKFKPEHLIEARCPLLGFGLDSLKIDGQYIRKVFLQPETQKEVGVEGYDAGAKILNDFFAQELEKYNTEQLNPLGRQIIDLFYNHATVEQYMDLIPMRY
;
A
#
# COMPACT_ATOMS: atom_id res chain seq x y z
N HIS A 1 -10.85 -15.44 5.67
CA HIS A 1 -11.39 -14.23 5.02
C HIS A 1 -12.79 -14.42 4.42
N LYS A 2 -13.11 -15.59 3.84
CA LYS A 2 -14.48 -15.97 3.50
C LYS A 2 -15.17 -16.58 4.73
N GLU A 3 -16.39 -16.14 5.03
CA GLU A 3 -17.31 -16.78 5.97
C GLU A 3 -17.75 -18.14 5.40
N MET A 4 -18.36 -18.99 6.23
CA MET A 4 -18.81 -20.34 5.80
C MET A 4 -19.82 -20.29 4.64
N ASP A 5 -20.54 -19.18 4.50
CA ASP A 5 -21.49 -18.94 3.41
C ASP A 5 -20.87 -18.30 2.16
N GLY A 6 -19.53 -18.18 2.12
CA GLY A 6 -18.78 -17.62 0.99
C GLY A 6 -18.72 -16.09 0.95
N ARG A 7 -19.43 -15.38 1.84
CA ARG A 7 -19.35 -13.91 1.94
C ARG A 7 -18.03 -13.47 2.57
N ILE A 8 -17.58 -12.29 2.18
CA ILE A 8 -16.38 -11.66 2.73
C ILE A 8 -16.83 -10.39 3.43
N VAL A 9 -16.40 -10.17 4.67
CA VAL A 9 -16.62 -8.90 5.37
C VAL A 9 -15.81 -7.82 4.66
N LEU A 10 -16.48 -6.91 3.96
CA LEU A 10 -15.86 -5.78 3.29
C LEU A 10 -15.41 -4.73 4.31
N ALA A 11 -16.29 -4.43 5.26
CA ALA A 11 -16.08 -3.39 6.24
C ALA A 11 -16.92 -3.63 7.50
N LYS A 12 -16.49 -3.06 8.63
CA LYS A 12 -17.28 -2.98 9.87
C LYS A 12 -17.30 -1.54 10.38
N ASN A 13 -18.47 -0.95 10.51
CA ASN A 13 -18.62 0.37 11.13
C ASN A 13 -18.23 0.29 12.62
N LYS A 14 -17.31 1.17 13.07
CA LYS A 14 -16.79 1.13 14.44
C LYS A 14 -17.73 1.71 15.49
N ILE A 15 -18.74 2.48 15.07
CA ILE A 15 -19.73 3.10 15.94
C ILE A 15 -20.96 2.20 16.04
N SER A 16 -21.58 1.82 14.91
CA SER A 16 -22.80 1.00 14.91
C SER A 16 -22.52 -0.51 15.06
N GLY A 17 -21.32 -0.97 14.72
CA GLY A 17 -20.96 -2.39 14.67
C GLY A 17 -21.47 -3.13 13.43
N GLU A 18 -22.20 -2.44 12.54
CA GLU A 18 -22.75 -3.00 11.30
C GLU A 18 -21.63 -3.49 10.38
N LYS A 19 -21.86 -4.62 9.70
CA LYS A 19 -20.93 -5.21 8.75
C LYS A 19 -21.48 -5.11 7.33
N ASP A 20 -20.64 -4.66 6.43
CA ASP A 20 -20.85 -4.74 4.98
C ASP A 20 -20.16 -5.98 4.44
N TYR A 21 -20.80 -6.64 3.48
CA TYR A 21 -20.31 -7.87 2.88
C TYR A 21 -20.18 -7.74 1.37
N ILE A 22 -19.29 -8.54 0.80
CA ILE A 22 -19.14 -8.72 -0.64
C ILE A 22 -18.97 -10.20 -0.96
N VAL A 23 -19.46 -10.62 -2.14
CA VAL A 23 -19.20 -11.96 -2.68
C VAL A 23 -18.22 -11.85 -3.83
N LEU A 24 -17.15 -12.64 -3.81
CA LEU A 24 -16.23 -12.79 -4.94
C LEU A 24 -16.26 -14.26 -5.38
N ASN A 25 -16.92 -14.53 -6.51
CA ASN A 25 -17.09 -15.88 -7.05
C ASN A 25 -15.73 -16.46 -7.45
N GLU A 26 -14.96 -15.69 -8.21
CA GLU A 26 -13.59 -16.00 -8.58
C GLU A 26 -12.66 -14.87 -8.12
N THR A 27 -11.47 -15.23 -7.68
CA THR A 27 -10.44 -14.27 -7.27
C THR A 27 -9.24 -14.39 -8.20
N CYS A 28 -8.62 -13.26 -8.51
CA CYS A 28 -7.39 -13.23 -9.30
C CYS A 28 -6.32 -14.08 -8.63
N GLU A 29 -5.62 -14.88 -9.44
CA GLU A 29 -4.40 -15.56 -9.01
C GLU A 29 -3.26 -14.54 -8.91
N LEU A 30 -2.44 -14.67 -7.87
CA LEU A 30 -1.26 -13.85 -7.64
C LEU A 30 0.00 -14.63 -8.00
N LEU A 31 0.84 -14.03 -8.85
CA LEU A 31 2.16 -14.52 -9.18
C LEU A 31 3.18 -13.57 -8.56
N PRO A 32 3.86 -13.97 -7.48
CA PRO A 32 4.76 -13.07 -6.78
C PRO A 32 6.02 -12.82 -7.60
N VAL A 33 6.47 -11.58 -7.62
CA VAL A 33 7.70 -11.17 -8.32
C VAL A 33 8.83 -10.94 -7.31
N THR A 34 8.52 -10.25 -6.21
CA THR A 34 9.45 -9.82 -5.15
C THR A 34 8.66 -9.65 -3.85
N ASP A 35 9.27 -9.87 -2.69
CA ASP A 35 8.64 -9.64 -1.38
C ASP A 35 9.06 -8.32 -0.74
N ASP A 36 10.33 -7.90 -0.86
CA ASP A 36 10.87 -6.71 -0.19
C ASP A 36 11.66 -5.80 -1.13
N MET A 37 12.73 -6.29 -1.76
CA MET A 37 13.64 -5.45 -2.55
C MET A 37 13.48 -5.66 -4.07
N ALA A 38 13.00 -4.62 -4.75
CA ALA A 38 12.89 -4.59 -6.22
C ALA A 38 14.00 -3.76 -6.88
N LEU A 39 14.62 -4.32 -7.94
CA LEU A 39 15.56 -3.63 -8.81
C LEU A 39 14.86 -3.05 -10.06
N CYS A 40 15.20 -1.81 -10.42
CA CYS A 40 14.70 -1.11 -11.60
C CYS A 40 15.85 -0.56 -12.48
N HIS A 41 16.88 -1.38 -12.69
CA HIS A 41 18.10 -1.01 -13.41
C HIS A 41 17.82 -0.45 -14.83
N PRO A 42 18.50 0.63 -15.27
CA PRO A 42 18.26 1.26 -16.58
C PRO A 42 18.34 0.30 -17.78
N LYS A 43 19.27 -0.66 -17.76
CA LYS A 43 19.43 -1.68 -18.82
C LYS A 43 18.23 -2.64 -18.97
N MET A 44 17.34 -2.70 -17.98
CA MET A 44 16.14 -3.54 -18.05
C MET A 44 14.91 -2.77 -18.52
N GLN A 45 14.97 -1.43 -18.54
CA GLN A 45 13.88 -0.61 -19.02
C GLN A 45 13.79 -0.74 -20.54
N ASN A 46 12.58 -0.58 -21.09
CA ASN A 46 12.30 -0.78 -22.51
C ASN A 46 11.49 0.41 -23.08
N GLU A 47 11.16 0.34 -24.36
CA GLU A 47 10.42 1.42 -25.04
C GLU A 47 8.91 1.46 -24.70
N SER A 48 8.40 0.53 -23.88
CA SER A 48 6.99 0.55 -23.47
C SER A 48 6.66 1.72 -22.54
N LYS A 49 7.68 2.39 -21.99
CA LYS A 49 7.57 3.46 -20.98
C LYS A 49 6.82 3.02 -19.73
N LYS A 50 6.70 1.72 -19.47
CA LYS A 50 6.31 1.20 -18.15
C LYS A 50 7.57 0.94 -17.32
N LEU A 51 7.44 1.05 -16.00
CA LEU A 51 8.52 0.70 -15.10
C LEU A 51 8.75 -0.81 -15.19
N VAL A 52 9.98 -1.23 -15.47
CA VAL A 52 10.37 -2.64 -15.45
C VAL A 52 11.09 -2.94 -14.15
N VAL A 53 10.60 -3.94 -13.41
CA VAL A 53 11.18 -4.37 -12.13
C VAL A 53 11.60 -5.84 -12.19
N LYS A 54 12.59 -6.18 -11.38
CA LYS A 54 12.99 -7.56 -11.10
C LYS A 54 13.24 -7.69 -9.59
N ASP A 55 13.01 -8.86 -9.03
CA ASP A 55 13.51 -9.16 -7.68
C ASP A 55 15.02 -8.91 -7.58
N ALA A 56 15.43 -8.18 -6.55
CA ALA A 56 16.85 -7.98 -6.24
C ALA A 56 17.40 -9.13 -5.38
N GLU A 57 16.54 -10.06 -4.94
CA GLU A 57 16.85 -11.06 -3.94
C GLU A 57 16.83 -12.50 -4.51
N SER A 58 17.56 -13.39 -3.82
CA SER A 58 17.59 -14.83 -4.14
C SER A 58 16.75 -15.67 -3.17
N ALA A 59 16.34 -15.07 -2.04
CA ALA A 59 15.51 -15.67 -1.01
C ALA A 59 14.71 -14.56 -0.32
N TRP A 60 13.56 -14.93 0.23
CA TRP A 60 12.64 -14.01 0.89
C TRP A 60 12.70 -14.19 2.40
N PHE A 61 12.63 -13.09 3.14
CA PHE A 61 12.75 -13.10 4.59
C PHE A 61 11.37 -12.95 5.26
N LEU A 62 10.58 -14.00 5.12
CA LEU A 62 9.16 -13.98 5.43
C LEU A 62 8.90 -13.96 6.93
N ARG A 63 7.96 -13.09 7.35
CA ARG A 63 7.39 -13.10 8.70
C ARG A 63 6.28 -14.15 8.80
N LEU A 64 6.25 -14.86 9.92
CA LEU A 64 5.34 -15.99 10.16
C LEU A 64 4.32 -15.71 11.29
N ASP A 65 4.26 -14.48 11.81
CA ASP A 65 3.39 -14.09 12.93
C ASP A 65 1.89 -14.26 12.64
N ASN A 66 1.52 -14.30 11.36
CA ASN A 66 0.15 -14.55 10.93
C ASN A 66 -0.20 -16.05 10.89
N ILE A 67 0.75 -16.98 10.89
CA ILE A 67 0.51 -18.43 10.86
C ILE A 67 0.53 -18.94 12.30
N THR A 68 -0.63 -18.96 12.95
CA THR A 68 -0.76 -19.30 14.39
C THR A 68 -1.33 -20.69 14.66
N LYS A 69 -1.74 -21.40 13.61
CA LYS A 69 -2.22 -22.79 13.65
C LYS A 69 -2.24 -23.38 12.25
N TYR A 70 -2.35 -24.70 12.18
CA TYR A 70 -2.59 -25.43 10.94
C TYR A 70 -3.83 -24.90 10.18
N GLY A 71 -3.72 -24.81 8.86
CA GLY A 71 -4.78 -24.35 7.96
C GLY A 71 -4.89 -22.83 7.81
N THR A 72 -3.96 -22.06 8.40
CA THR A 72 -3.93 -20.60 8.27
C THR A 72 -3.43 -20.17 6.89
N SER A 73 -2.38 -20.81 6.39
CA SER A 73 -1.86 -20.63 5.05
C SER A 73 -1.38 -21.97 4.48
N PRO A 74 -2.30 -22.80 3.95
CA PRO A 74 -1.97 -24.16 3.51
C PRO A 74 -0.79 -24.23 2.53
N HIS A 75 -0.66 -23.22 1.66
CA HIS A 75 0.41 -23.15 0.69
C HIS A 75 1.80 -22.97 1.32
N TYR A 76 1.94 -21.99 2.21
CA TYR A 76 3.21 -21.78 2.93
C TYR A 76 3.47 -22.89 3.94
N GLU A 77 2.44 -23.38 4.63
CA GLU A 77 2.56 -24.51 5.55
C GLU A 77 3.15 -25.74 4.84
N GLN A 78 2.67 -26.08 3.64
CA GLN A 78 3.23 -27.19 2.86
C GLN A 78 4.73 -27.01 2.55
N ILE A 79 5.11 -25.84 2.04
CA ILE A 79 6.50 -25.54 1.66
C ILE A 79 7.41 -25.56 2.88
N LEU A 80 6.95 -25.07 4.03
CA LEU A 80 7.76 -24.92 5.24
C LEU A 80 7.85 -26.20 6.07
N THR A 81 6.81 -27.04 6.06
CA THR A 81 6.79 -28.32 6.79
C THR A 81 7.53 -29.42 6.04
N GLN A 82 7.52 -29.39 4.70
CA GLN A 82 8.22 -30.37 3.85
C GLN A 82 9.02 -29.68 2.74
N PRO A 83 10.05 -28.88 3.09
CA PRO A 83 10.81 -28.17 2.08
C PRO A 83 11.69 -29.15 1.29
N SER A 84 11.86 -28.88 -0.01
CA SER A 84 12.71 -29.70 -0.87
C SER A 84 14.22 -29.50 -0.62
N GLU A 85 14.58 -28.52 0.20
CA GLU A 85 15.94 -28.25 0.67
C GLU A 85 15.92 -27.64 2.08
N PRO A 86 17.01 -27.71 2.87
CA PRO A 86 17.05 -27.13 4.21
C PRO A 86 16.75 -25.63 4.23
N LEU A 87 15.90 -25.20 5.18
CA LEU A 87 15.54 -23.81 5.43
C LEU A 87 16.13 -23.31 6.75
N ILE A 88 16.23 -21.99 6.89
CA ILE A 88 16.64 -21.32 8.13
C ILE A 88 15.41 -20.71 8.78
N PHE A 89 15.02 -21.24 9.95
CA PHE A 89 13.95 -20.70 10.78
C PHE A 89 14.56 -19.88 11.93
N LEU A 90 13.94 -18.76 12.27
CA LEU A 90 14.34 -17.88 13.36
C LEU A 90 13.15 -17.65 14.29
N ASN A 91 13.41 -17.72 15.59
CA ASN A 91 12.40 -17.52 16.64
C ASN A 91 11.22 -18.51 16.57
N ILE A 92 11.47 -19.73 16.10
CA ILE A 92 10.55 -20.86 16.10
C ILE A 92 11.08 -21.93 17.07
N GLU A 93 10.21 -22.45 17.91
CA GLU A 93 10.48 -23.59 18.78
C GLU A 93 10.60 -24.86 17.92
N ALA A 94 11.69 -25.60 18.06
CA ALA A 94 11.94 -26.78 17.25
C ALA A 94 12.82 -27.80 17.98
N VAL A 95 12.58 -29.09 17.68
CA VAL A 95 13.40 -30.20 18.16
C VAL A 95 14.37 -30.63 17.05
N PRO A 96 15.69 -30.78 17.33
CA PRO A 96 16.65 -31.24 16.33
C PRO A 96 16.22 -32.55 15.65
N GLY A 97 16.26 -32.58 14.32
CA GLY A 97 15.88 -33.74 13.51
C GLY A 97 14.38 -33.94 13.32
N ALA A 98 13.53 -33.13 13.98
CA ALA A 98 12.09 -33.14 13.76
C ALA A 98 11.66 -32.10 12.71
N THR A 99 10.43 -32.23 12.23
CA THR A 99 9.79 -31.21 11.41
C THR A 99 9.47 -29.98 12.26
N CYS A 100 9.82 -28.79 11.75
CA CYS A 100 9.53 -27.52 12.38
C CYS A 100 8.07 -27.11 12.14
N LEU A 101 7.31 -26.87 13.21
CA LEU A 101 5.94 -26.35 13.12
C LEU A 101 5.97 -24.82 13.21
N VAL A 102 5.71 -24.15 12.10
CA VAL A 102 5.93 -22.70 11.95
C VAL A 102 5.07 -21.81 12.83
N TRP A 103 4.01 -22.37 13.44
CA TRP A 103 3.14 -21.67 14.39
C TRP A 103 3.58 -21.79 15.85
N GLU A 104 4.63 -22.56 16.13
CA GLU A 104 5.20 -22.71 17.48
C GLU A 104 6.33 -21.70 17.66
N HIS A 105 6.02 -20.42 17.89
CA HIS A 105 7.07 -19.41 18.07
C HIS A 105 7.72 -19.56 19.45
N ILE A 106 9.02 -19.24 19.56
CA ILE A 106 9.68 -19.16 20.88
C ILE A 106 8.99 -18.11 21.76
N LEU A 107 9.07 -18.28 23.07
CA LEU A 107 8.56 -17.28 24.01
C LEU A 107 9.59 -16.18 24.26
N ASP A 108 9.15 -14.93 24.21
CA ASP A 108 9.91 -13.79 24.72
C ASP A 108 9.96 -13.81 26.26
N SER A 109 10.77 -12.95 26.86
CA SER A 109 10.95 -12.84 28.33
C SER A 109 9.66 -12.56 29.11
N ASN A 110 8.61 -12.07 28.44
CA ASN A 110 7.29 -11.82 29.01
C ASN A 110 6.34 -13.03 28.93
N GLY A 111 6.82 -14.18 28.44
CA GLY A 111 6.04 -15.42 28.28
C GLY A 111 5.07 -15.41 27.09
N ARG A 112 5.12 -14.40 26.21
CA ARG A 112 4.32 -14.35 24.98
C ARG A 112 5.13 -14.87 23.79
N PRO A 113 4.48 -15.48 22.78
CA PRO A 113 5.14 -15.85 21.53
C PRO A 113 5.84 -14.64 20.91
N CYS A 114 7.07 -14.85 20.42
CA CYS A 114 7.84 -13.82 19.72
C CYS A 114 6.98 -13.21 18.60
N PRO A 115 6.88 -11.86 18.50
CA PRO A 115 6.05 -11.20 17.49
C PRO A 115 6.73 -11.11 16.12
N ASN A 116 7.97 -11.59 15.99
CA ASN A 116 8.74 -11.52 14.73
C ASN A 116 9.44 -12.86 14.42
N PRO A 117 8.70 -13.98 14.32
CA PRO A 117 9.21 -15.24 13.79
C PRO A 117 9.46 -15.12 12.30
N ARG A 118 10.54 -15.75 11.82
CA ARG A 118 11.00 -15.59 10.44
C ARG A 118 11.46 -16.90 9.82
N VAL A 119 11.39 -16.95 8.51
CA VAL A 119 12.06 -17.97 7.70
C VAL A 119 12.77 -17.31 6.53
N ILE A 120 13.96 -17.81 6.19
CA ILE A 120 14.62 -17.49 4.93
C ILE A 120 14.18 -18.55 3.92
N LEU A 121 13.33 -18.15 2.98
CA LEU A 121 12.75 -19.04 1.96
C LEU A 121 13.39 -18.76 0.59
N PRO A 122 14.21 -19.67 0.05
CA PRO A 122 14.74 -19.51 -1.31
C PRO A 122 13.61 -19.35 -2.32
N ARG A 123 13.71 -18.32 -3.17
CA ARG A 123 12.60 -17.92 -4.06
C ARG A 123 12.20 -19.02 -5.04
N LYS A 124 13.15 -19.86 -5.44
CA LYS A 124 12.91 -21.04 -6.30
C LYS A 124 11.94 -22.07 -5.69
N LEU A 125 11.74 -22.03 -4.37
CA LEU A 125 10.79 -22.90 -3.67
C LEU A 125 9.39 -22.30 -3.63
N VAL A 126 9.22 -21.03 -3.99
CA VAL A 126 7.92 -20.37 -4.03
C VAL A 126 7.24 -20.71 -5.36
N PRO A 127 6.11 -21.42 -5.35
CA PRO A 127 5.40 -21.81 -6.55
C PRO A 127 4.99 -20.59 -7.37
N LYS A 128 5.24 -20.68 -8.68
CA LYS A 128 4.91 -19.65 -9.68
C LYS A 128 5.53 -18.28 -9.43
N ALA A 129 6.57 -18.18 -8.59
CA ALA A 129 7.35 -16.95 -8.49
C ALA A 129 8.01 -16.61 -9.83
N ILE A 130 7.96 -15.33 -10.21
CA ILE A 130 8.48 -14.84 -11.49
C ILE A 130 9.94 -14.40 -11.33
N ASP A 131 10.82 -14.91 -12.18
CA ASP A 131 12.27 -14.60 -12.16
C ASP A 131 12.78 -13.75 -13.33
N VAL A 132 11.88 -13.35 -14.20
CA VAL A 132 12.20 -12.44 -15.30
C VAL A 132 11.80 -11.02 -14.94
N PRO A 133 12.45 -9.99 -15.54
CA PRO A 133 11.96 -8.63 -15.44
C PRO A 133 10.49 -8.53 -15.89
N VAL A 134 9.68 -7.80 -15.14
CA VAL A 134 8.25 -7.60 -15.41
C VAL A 134 7.92 -6.12 -15.55
N GLU A 135 6.97 -5.81 -16.43
CA GLU A 135 6.42 -4.47 -16.53
C GLU A 135 5.39 -4.20 -15.43
N VAL A 136 5.38 -2.97 -14.92
CA VAL A 136 4.42 -2.49 -13.94
C VAL A 136 3.37 -1.62 -14.63
N ASP A 137 2.15 -2.12 -14.75
CA ASP A 137 1.01 -1.33 -15.24
C ASP A 137 0.51 -0.33 -14.21
N VAL A 138 0.43 -0.76 -12.95
CA VAL A 138 -0.04 0.05 -11.81
C VAL A 138 0.90 -0.13 -10.63
N ARG A 139 1.42 0.98 -10.13
CA ARG A 139 2.23 1.06 -8.93
C ARG A 139 1.38 1.60 -7.77
N SER A 140 0.95 0.71 -6.89
CA SER A 140 0.19 1.08 -5.70
C SER A 140 1.08 1.62 -4.58
N PHE A 141 0.50 2.47 -3.73
CA PHE A 141 1.05 2.90 -2.46
C PHE A 141 0.01 2.64 -1.36
N GLY A 142 0.34 1.76 -0.41
CA GLY A 142 -0.54 1.41 0.70
C GLY A 142 -0.39 2.39 1.84
N VAL A 143 -1.49 2.90 2.39
CA VAL A 143 -1.49 3.84 3.52
C VAL A 143 -2.22 3.23 4.71
N ARG A 144 -1.57 3.13 5.87
CA ARG A 144 -2.24 2.69 7.10
C ARG A 144 -3.04 3.85 7.67
N THR A 145 -4.36 3.79 7.60
CA THR A 145 -5.25 4.89 7.98
C THR A 145 -5.88 4.65 9.36
N PRO A 146 -5.83 5.62 10.29
CA PRO A 146 -6.61 5.58 11.52
C PRO A 146 -8.11 5.73 11.24
N SER A 147 -8.94 5.38 12.22
CA SER A 147 -10.37 5.71 12.17
C SER A 147 -10.56 7.23 12.16
N CYS A 148 -11.52 7.72 11.38
CA CYS A 148 -11.87 9.14 11.28
C CYS A 148 -13.36 9.32 11.52
N THR A 149 -13.75 10.28 12.35
CA THR A 149 -15.15 10.75 12.50
C THR A 149 -15.15 12.27 12.64
N LYS A 150 -16.32 12.92 12.61
CA LYS A 150 -16.43 14.36 12.88
C LYS A 150 -16.05 14.72 14.32
N GLU A 151 -16.32 13.83 15.28
CA GLU A 151 -15.96 14.05 16.70
C GLU A 151 -14.47 13.82 16.97
N ASN A 152 -13.82 12.94 16.20
CA ASN A 152 -12.39 12.66 16.30
C ASN A 152 -11.77 12.57 14.90
N PRO A 153 -11.53 13.73 14.24
CA PRO A 153 -11.03 13.76 12.87
C PRO A 153 -9.58 13.28 12.80
N THR A 154 -9.26 12.51 11.76
CA THR A 154 -7.92 12.00 11.47
C THR A 154 -7.68 11.96 9.95
N TYR A 155 -6.48 11.61 9.49
CA TYR A 155 -6.18 11.47 8.05
C TYR A 155 -6.80 10.22 7.39
N GLY A 156 -7.68 9.49 8.10
CA GLY A 156 -8.41 8.31 7.59
C GLY A 156 -9.50 8.62 6.56
N ILE A 157 -9.26 9.60 5.69
CA ILE A 157 -10.23 10.20 4.76
C ILE A 157 -10.13 9.63 3.33
N MET A 158 -9.32 8.60 3.12
CA MET A 158 -9.17 7.95 1.83
C MET A 158 -10.33 6.98 1.56
N GLY A 159 -11.01 7.12 0.42
CA GLY A 159 -11.80 6.05 -0.18
C GLY A 159 -11.00 4.81 -0.59
N ILE A 160 -11.69 3.78 -1.08
CA ILE A 160 -11.18 2.42 -1.29
C ILE A 160 -9.90 2.34 -2.13
N PHE A 161 -9.76 3.21 -3.11
CA PHE A 161 -8.48 3.60 -3.68
C PHE A 161 -8.64 4.92 -4.43
N HIS A 162 -7.52 5.60 -4.65
CA HIS A 162 -7.45 6.81 -5.47
C HIS A 162 -6.44 6.65 -6.60
N VAL A 163 -6.66 7.34 -7.71
CA VAL A 163 -5.74 7.42 -8.85
C VAL A 163 -4.95 8.71 -8.73
N LEU A 164 -3.64 8.62 -8.83
CA LEU A 164 -2.75 9.77 -8.68
C LEU A 164 -2.14 10.22 -10.01
N PRO A 165 -2.16 11.54 -10.30
CA PRO A 165 -1.18 12.16 -11.19
C PRO A 165 0.25 11.80 -10.78
N PRO A 166 1.17 11.64 -11.74
CA PRO A 166 2.56 11.27 -11.45
C PRO A 166 3.27 12.23 -10.47
N ALA A 167 2.96 13.53 -10.54
CA ALA A 167 3.50 14.53 -9.62
C ALA A 167 3.05 14.30 -8.17
N LEU A 168 1.75 14.01 -7.94
CA LEU A 168 1.24 13.65 -6.63
C LEU A 168 1.80 12.30 -6.15
N ALA A 169 1.94 11.33 -7.06
CA ALA A 169 2.56 10.04 -6.73
C ALA A 169 4.01 10.19 -6.26
N TRP A 170 4.76 11.14 -6.84
CA TRP A 170 6.09 11.49 -6.38
C TRP A 170 6.06 12.12 -4.97
N LEU A 171 5.19 13.09 -4.70
CA LEU A 171 5.04 13.69 -3.36
C LEU A 171 4.72 12.65 -2.29
N TRP A 172 3.78 11.74 -2.56
CA TRP A 172 3.46 10.65 -1.65
C TRP A 172 4.64 9.75 -1.34
N ARG A 173 5.53 9.56 -2.31
CA ARG A 173 6.75 8.78 -2.09
C ARG A 173 7.77 9.52 -1.26
N LEU A 174 7.77 10.86 -1.23
CA LEU A 174 8.67 11.64 -0.37
C LEU A 174 8.23 11.67 1.10
N VAL A 175 6.91 11.62 1.34
CA VAL A 175 6.31 11.82 2.67
C VAL A 175 5.94 10.51 3.36
N ALA A 176 5.38 9.54 2.63
CA ALA A 176 5.13 8.16 3.10
C ALA A 176 4.77 8.00 4.60
N PRO A 177 3.55 8.31 5.06
CA PRO A 177 3.19 8.25 6.49
C PRO A 177 3.16 6.82 7.06
N ARG A 178 3.79 6.62 8.23
CA ARG A 178 3.84 5.37 9.03
C ARG A 178 2.78 5.27 10.13
N GLY A 179 1.99 6.30 10.38
CA GLY A 179 1.47 6.61 11.72
C GLY A 179 0.56 5.61 12.44
N PHE A 180 -0.18 4.72 11.76
CA PHE A 180 -1.19 3.89 12.43
C PHE A 180 -0.90 2.39 12.39
N ASN A 181 -0.84 1.75 13.57
CA ASN A 181 -0.61 0.30 13.75
C ASN A 181 0.62 -0.24 13.00
N ASN A 182 1.69 0.54 12.82
CA ASN A 182 2.91 0.05 12.19
C ASN A 182 3.69 -0.83 13.20
N PRO A 183 3.94 -2.13 12.90
CA PRO A 183 4.59 -3.05 13.83
C PRO A 183 6.05 -2.70 14.12
N SER A 184 6.65 -1.79 13.36
CA SER A 184 8.03 -1.30 13.56
C SER A 184 8.11 -0.01 14.39
N ILE A 185 6.97 0.56 14.83
CA ILE A 185 6.94 1.73 15.71
C ILE A 185 6.62 1.27 17.13
N ILE A 186 7.57 1.49 18.05
CA ILE A 186 7.44 1.15 19.47
C ILE A 186 6.76 2.31 20.25
N ASP A 187 6.83 3.54 19.72
CA ASP A 187 6.23 4.74 20.33
C ASP A 187 4.76 4.97 19.94
N LYS A 188 3.95 5.30 20.94
CA LYS A 188 2.52 5.53 20.79
C LYS A 188 2.25 6.95 20.24
N ALA A 189 1.45 6.99 19.17
CA ALA A 189 0.44 8.00 18.83
C ALA A 189 0.75 9.13 17.83
N GLU A 190 1.99 9.39 17.41
CA GLU A 190 2.24 10.45 16.41
C GLU A 190 2.41 9.92 14.97
N MET A 191 1.82 10.64 14.01
CA MET A 191 2.06 10.39 12.58
C MET A 191 3.52 10.67 12.28
N SER A 192 4.28 9.65 11.89
CA SER A 192 5.68 9.76 11.48
C SER A 192 5.83 9.39 10.02
N SER A 193 6.92 9.83 9.38
CA SER A 193 7.19 9.65 7.94
C SER A 193 8.26 8.56 7.69
N GLU A 194 8.15 7.83 6.59
CA GLU A 194 9.23 6.96 6.07
C GLU A 194 10.26 7.72 5.25
N GLY A 195 9.97 8.96 4.82
CA GLY A 195 10.76 9.69 3.84
C GLY A 195 10.51 9.17 2.42
N VAL A 196 11.57 9.16 1.57
CA VAL A 196 11.56 8.67 0.18
C VAL A 196 11.31 7.15 0.11
N GLY A 197 10.11 6.70 0.45
CA GLY A 197 9.74 5.29 0.61
C GLY A 197 10.38 4.60 1.83
N SER A 198 9.96 3.37 2.07
CA SER A 198 10.32 2.53 3.23
C SER A 198 11.82 2.25 3.42
N TYR A 199 12.68 2.58 2.45
CA TYR A 199 14.10 2.20 2.45
C TYR A 199 15.06 3.29 2.96
N TRP A 200 14.55 4.43 3.46
CA TRP A 200 15.38 5.51 4.02
C TRP A 200 16.41 5.06 5.08
N PRO A 201 16.10 4.15 6.03
CA PRO A 201 17.09 3.64 6.98
C PRO A 201 18.35 3.05 6.31
N PHE A 202 18.28 2.67 5.04
CA PHE A 202 19.36 2.07 4.26
C PHE A 202 20.08 3.08 3.34
N ALA A 203 19.66 4.35 3.29
CA ALA A 203 20.17 5.37 2.38
C ALA A 203 20.45 6.73 3.05
N THR A 204 20.84 6.71 4.33
CA THR A 204 21.10 7.89 5.17
C THR A 204 21.96 8.95 4.46
N GLY A 205 21.52 10.21 4.51
CA GLY A 205 22.20 11.35 3.89
C GLY A 205 22.00 11.52 2.39
N LYS A 206 21.20 10.66 1.72
CA LYS A 206 20.98 10.73 0.26
C LYS A 206 19.53 11.08 -0.13
N MET A 207 18.77 11.70 0.76
CA MET A 207 17.32 11.92 0.61
C MET A 207 16.99 12.66 -0.69
N VAL A 208 17.63 13.80 -0.93
CA VAL A 208 17.42 14.63 -2.13
C VAL A 208 17.84 13.89 -3.40
N ASN A 209 18.95 13.14 -3.36
CA ASN A 209 19.39 12.34 -4.50
C ASN A 209 18.38 11.24 -4.85
N GLN A 210 17.80 10.58 -3.84
CA GLN A 210 16.77 9.56 -4.05
C GLN A 210 15.46 10.17 -4.56
N ALA A 211 15.07 11.34 -4.04
CA ALA A 211 13.93 12.09 -4.56
C ALA A 211 14.09 12.40 -6.05
N ASN A 212 15.29 12.85 -6.46
CA ASN A 212 15.62 13.14 -7.85
C ASN A 212 15.60 11.87 -8.73
N LEU A 213 16.21 10.77 -8.27
CA LEU A 213 16.20 9.50 -9.00
C LEU A 213 14.78 8.95 -9.19
N MET A 214 13.92 9.12 -8.17
CA MET A 214 12.53 8.70 -8.27
C MET A 214 11.73 9.58 -9.22
N LEU A 215 11.96 10.88 -9.21
CA LEU A 215 11.33 11.79 -10.18
C LEU A 215 11.73 11.41 -11.61
N GLU A 216 13.03 11.19 -11.83
CA GLU A 216 13.56 10.76 -13.13
C GLU A 216 12.96 9.42 -13.57
N GLN A 217 12.82 8.46 -12.65
CA GLN A 217 12.16 7.18 -12.93
C GLN A 217 10.72 7.40 -13.38
N ILE A 218 9.94 8.19 -12.65
CA ILE A 218 8.54 8.49 -12.97
C ILE A 218 8.43 9.12 -14.37
N LEU A 219 9.29 10.09 -14.69
CA LEU A 219 9.33 10.77 -15.99
C LEU A 219 9.74 9.83 -17.13
N LYS A 220 10.54 8.80 -16.87
CA LYS A 220 10.93 7.78 -17.86
C LYS A 220 9.87 6.68 -18.00
N SER A 221 9.01 6.51 -17.01
CA SER A 221 7.99 5.45 -16.95
C SER A 221 6.55 5.98 -17.01
N MET A 222 6.26 6.89 -17.93
CA MET A 222 4.98 7.61 -18.05
C MET A 222 3.75 6.74 -18.35
N ASN A 223 3.94 5.47 -18.74
CA ASN A 223 2.84 4.52 -18.91
C ASN A 223 2.52 3.71 -17.65
N THR A 224 3.29 3.91 -16.57
CA THR A 224 2.99 3.36 -15.23
C THR A 224 1.97 4.25 -14.55
N ARG A 225 0.87 3.67 -14.08
CA ARG A 225 -0.16 4.40 -13.32
C ARG A 225 0.10 4.31 -11.83
N TYR A 226 -0.42 5.26 -11.06
CA TYR A 226 -0.21 5.31 -9.62
C TYR A 226 -1.56 5.29 -8.89
N VAL A 227 -1.64 4.49 -7.83
CA VAL A 227 -2.83 4.44 -6.99
C VAL A 227 -2.48 4.50 -5.50
N LEU A 228 -3.31 5.16 -4.71
CA LEU A 228 -3.28 5.12 -3.25
C LEU A 228 -4.33 4.16 -2.75
N ILE A 229 -3.99 3.33 -1.77
CA ILE A 229 -4.90 2.33 -1.22
C ILE A 229 -4.83 2.38 0.31
N PRO A 230 -5.92 2.74 1.02
CA PRO A 230 -5.93 2.68 2.47
C PRO A 230 -5.93 1.23 2.96
N ASN A 231 -5.48 1.03 4.20
CA ASN A 231 -5.70 -0.17 4.96
C ASN A 231 -5.96 0.19 6.43
N GLN A 232 -6.49 -0.76 7.20
CA GLN A 232 -7.09 -0.54 8.52
C GLN A 232 -8.46 0.13 8.45
N HIS A 233 -8.55 1.40 8.02
CA HIS A 233 -9.83 2.14 8.05
C HIS A 233 -10.16 2.94 6.78
N ILE A 234 -11.44 3.12 6.51
CA ILE A 234 -11.98 4.12 5.58
C ILE A 234 -13.02 4.92 6.36
N GLY A 235 -12.68 6.14 6.77
CA GLY A 235 -13.51 6.92 7.68
C GLY A 235 -13.76 6.18 9.00
N ALA A 236 -15.03 5.97 9.33
CA ALA A 236 -15.48 5.27 10.54
C ALA A 236 -15.52 3.74 10.39
N TYR A 237 -15.14 3.20 9.23
CA TYR A 237 -15.23 1.78 8.93
C TYR A 237 -13.86 1.11 9.00
N GLU A 238 -13.77 0.01 9.74
CA GLU A 238 -12.63 -0.90 9.71
C GLU A 238 -12.73 -1.82 8.49
N VAL A 239 -11.69 -1.81 7.66
CA VAL A 239 -11.61 -2.52 6.38
C VAL A 239 -10.40 -3.45 6.28
N SER A 240 -9.46 -3.38 7.25
CA SER A 240 -8.22 -4.17 7.24
C SER A 240 -7.50 -4.03 5.88
N PHE A 241 -7.13 -5.13 5.21
CA PHE A 241 -6.50 -5.15 3.88
C PHE A 241 -7.49 -5.28 2.71
N MET A 242 -8.80 -5.22 2.97
CA MET A 242 -9.81 -5.40 1.93
C MET A 242 -9.69 -4.42 0.76
N PRO A 243 -9.35 -3.13 0.95
CA PRO A 243 -9.22 -2.20 -0.18
C PRO A 243 -8.14 -2.64 -1.18
N GLN A 244 -7.03 -3.22 -0.72
CA GLN A 244 -6.01 -3.80 -1.61
C GLN A 244 -6.55 -4.98 -2.41
N TRP A 245 -7.37 -5.81 -1.77
CA TRP A 245 -7.98 -6.94 -2.44
C TRP A 245 -8.96 -6.48 -3.52
N ILE A 246 -9.87 -5.55 -3.19
CA ILE A 246 -10.83 -4.99 -4.14
C ILE A 246 -10.15 -4.24 -5.28
N ALA A 247 -9.17 -3.38 -4.98
CA ALA A 247 -8.43 -2.65 -5.99
C ALA A 247 -7.74 -3.60 -6.98
N ARG A 248 -7.09 -4.65 -6.48
CA ARG A 248 -6.46 -5.67 -7.31
C ARG A 248 -7.47 -6.36 -8.22
N GLU A 249 -8.54 -6.90 -7.65
CA GLU A 249 -9.56 -7.60 -8.43
C GLU A 249 -10.19 -6.67 -9.49
N TYR A 250 -10.43 -5.40 -9.15
CA TYR A 250 -10.97 -4.41 -10.07
C TYR A 250 -10.00 -4.07 -11.21
N ILE A 251 -8.72 -3.84 -10.91
CA ILE A 251 -7.68 -3.49 -11.89
C ILE A 251 -7.39 -4.69 -12.79
N ALA A 252 -7.16 -5.86 -12.22
CA ALA A 252 -6.79 -7.07 -12.97
C ALA A 252 -7.90 -7.53 -13.93
N ARG A 253 -9.17 -7.49 -13.50
CA ARG A 253 -10.32 -7.85 -14.36
C ARG A 253 -10.52 -6.88 -15.53
N ARG A 254 -9.95 -5.68 -15.45
CA ARG A 254 -9.94 -4.70 -16.53
C ARG A 254 -8.66 -4.77 -17.37
N GLY A 255 -7.67 -5.57 -16.97
CA GLY A 255 -6.39 -5.73 -17.66
C GLY A 255 -5.68 -4.38 -17.84
N SER A 256 -5.28 -4.07 -19.08
CA SER A 256 -4.66 -2.80 -19.45
C SER A 256 -5.67 -1.65 -19.66
N ALA A 257 -6.97 -1.87 -19.43
CA ALA A 257 -7.99 -0.87 -19.68
C ALA A 257 -7.78 0.34 -18.76
N LYS A 258 -7.81 1.52 -19.40
CA LYS A 258 -7.64 2.82 -18.76
C LYS A 258 -8.71 3.04 -17.70
N PHE A 259 -8.36 3.76 -16.63
CA PHE A 259 -9.37 4.45 -15.84
C PHE A 259 -10.15 5.36 -16.78
N LYS A 260 -11.46 5.32 -16.68
CA LYS A 260 -12.32 6.17 -17.50
C LYS A 260 -12.37 7.54 -16.82
N PRO A 261 -11.92 8.64 -17.44
CA PRO A 261 -11.98 9.96 -16.82
C PRO A 261 -13.39 10.28 -16.29
N GLU A 262 -14.43 9.84 -16.99
CA GLU A 262 -15.83 10.01 -16.59
C GLU A 262 -16.22 9.27 -15.30
N HIS A 263 -15.40 8.35 -14.79
CA HIS A 263 -15.62 7.64 -13.53
C HIS A 263 -14.75 8.20 -12.38
N LEU A 264 -13.86 9.14 -12.68
CA LEU A 264 -12.96 9.76 -11.72
C LEU A 264 -13.55 11.07 -11.23
N ILE A 265 -13.45 11.31 -9.93
CA ILE A 265 -13.85 12.56 -9.30
C ILE A 265 -12.64 13.11 -8.54
N GLU A 266 -12.35 14.39 -8.71
CA GLU A 266 -11.31 15.06 -7.92
C GLU A 266 -11.64 14.93 -6.43
N ALA A 267 -10.70 14.39 -5.66
CA ALA A 267 -10.88 14.28 -4.22
C ALA A 267 -10.88 15.68 -3.59
N ARG A 268 -11.74 15.88 -2.58
CA ARG A 268 -11.80 17.16 -1.83
C ARG A 268 -10.45 17.58 -1.24
N CYS A 269 -9.56 16.62 -0.98
CA CYS A 269 -8.18 16.85 -0.60
C CYS A 269 -7.30 16.60 -1.84
N PRO A 270 -6.71 17.64 -2.47
CA PRO A 270 -5.94 17.47 -3.70
C PRO A 270 -4.78 16.47 -3.61
N LEU A 271 -4.17 16.32 -2.41
CA LEU A 271 -3.14 15.30 -2.17
C LEU A 271 -3.61 13.89 -2.53
N LEU A 272 -4.91 13.59 -2.44
CA LEU A 272 -5.44 12.27 -2.74
C LEU A 272 -5.68 12.03 -4.24
N GLY A 273 -5.54 13.05 -5.10
CA GLY A 273 -5.77 12.92 -6.54
C GLY A 273 -7.24 12.66 -6.86
N PHE A 274 -7.54 11.56 -7.55
CA PHE A 274 -8.88 11.23 -8.00
C PHE A 274 -9.47 10.04 -7.25
N GLY A 275 -10.62 10.26 -6.60
CA GLY A 275 -11.49 9.19 -6.12
C GLY A 275 -12.34 8.59 -7.23
N LEU A 276 -13.24 7.69 -6.86
CA LEU A 276 -14.18 7.04 -7.77
C LEU A 276 -15.60 7.51 -7.50
N ASP A 277 -16.38 7.76 -8.54
CA ASP A 277 -17.83 7.93 -8.37
C ASP A 277 -18.55 6.60 -8.19
N SER A 278 -18.09 5.58 -8.91
CA SER A 278 -18.69 4.25 -8.93
C SER A 278 -17.63 3.17 -9.10
N LEU A 279 -17.75 2.10 -8.33
CA LEU A 279 -16.95 0.89 -8.50
C LEU A 279 -17.89 -0.31 -8.55
N LYS A 280 -17.78 -1.07 -9.65
CA LYS A 280 -18.47 -2.34 -9.83
C LYS A 280 -17.46 -3.47 -9.93
N ILE A 281 -17.62 -4.50 -9.11
CA ILE A 281 -16.79 -5.70 -9.09
C ILE A 281 -17.70 -6.92 -8.96
N ASP A 282 -17.49 -7.92 -9.79
CA ASP A 282 -18.27 -9.17 -9.77
C ASP A 282 -19.79 -8.96 -9.73
N GLY A 283 -20.28 -8.04 -10.56
CA GLY A 283 -21.71 -7.69 -10.62
C GLY A 283 -22.21 -6.75 -9.53
N GLN A 284 -21.45 -6.55 -8.45
CA GLN A 284 -21.85 -5.78 -7.26
C GLN A 284 -21.26 -4.38 -7.27
N TYR A 285 -22.06 -3.39 -6.89
CA TYR A 285 -21.59 -2.03 -6.67
C TYR A 285 -21.07 -1.87 -5.25
N ILE A 286 -19.88 -1.29 -5.12
CA ILE A 286 -19.38 -0.82 -3.82
C ILE A 286 -20.15 0.44 -3.44
N ARG A 287 -20.63 0.48 -2.20
CA ARG A 287 -21.38 1.62 -1.67
C ARG A 287 -20.53 2.89 -1.71
N LYS A 288 -21.17 4.03 -2.02
CA LYS A 288 -20.52 5.34 -2.13
C LYS A 288 -19.76 5.77 -0.87
N VAL A 289 -20.23 5.35 0.31
CA VAL A 289 -19.57 5.59 1.60
C VAL A 289 -18.14 5.03 1.71
N PHE A 290 -17.78 4.03 0.90
CA PHE A 290 -16.43 3.49 0.82
C PHE A 290 -15.58 4.15 -0.26
N LEU A 291 -16.19 4.87 -1.20
CA LEU A 291 -15.50 5.58 -2.28
C LEU A 291 -15.23 7.04 -1.89
N GLN A 292 -16.16 7.65 -1.16
CA GLN A 292 -16.19 9.06 -0.77
C GLN A 292 -16.51 9.14 0.73
N PRO A 293 -15.50 9.07 1.63
CA PRO A 293 -15.70 8.98 3.08
C PRO A 293 -16.49 10.15 3.69
N GLU A 294 -16.46 11.33 3.07
CA GLU A 294 -17.28 12.48 3.44
C GLU A 294 -18.80 12.22 3.38
N THR A 295 -19.21 11.18 2.65
CA THR A 295 -20.62 10.75 2.58
C THR A 295 -21.04 9.83 3.73
N GLN A 296 -20.10 9.40 4.58
CA GLN A 296 -20.41 8.67 5.80
C GLN A 296 -21.07 9.60 6.82
N LYS A 297 -22.10 9.11 7.50
CA LYS A 297 -22.83 9.89 8.52
C LYS A 297 -21.93 10.31 9.69
N GLU A 298 -20.97 9.46 10.02
CA GLU A 298 -20.02 9.60 11.11
C GLU A 298 -18.87 10.56 10.76
N VAL A 299 -18.54 10.72 9.48
CA VAL A 299 -17.43 11.58 9.02
C VAL A 299 -17.95 12.94 8.61
N GLY A 300 -18.90 12.98 7.66
CA GLY A 300 -19.38 14.21 7.04
C GLY A 300 -18.27 15.03 6.36
N VAL A 301 -18.65 16.17 5.80
CA VAL A 301 -17.71 17.11 5.18
C VAL A 301 -16.76 17.70 6.23
N GLU A 302 -17.27 18.04 7.42
CA GLU A 302 -16.47 18.66 8.49
C GLU A 302 -15.35 17.74 8.99
N GLY A 303 -15.66 16.46 9.26
CA GLY A 303 -14.65 15.49 9.69
C GLY A 303 -13.64 15.19 8.59
N TYR A 304 -14.10 15.13 7.33
CA TYR A 304 -13.22 14.96 6.18
C TYR A 304 -12.24 16.14 6.04
N ASP A 305 -12.75 17.38 6.04
CA ASP A 305 -11.93 18.57 5.80
C ASP A 305 -10.95 18.81 6.96
N ALA A 306 -11.33 18.48 8.21
CA ALA A 306 -10.42 18.46 9.35
C ALA A 306 -9.31 17.39 9.20
N GLY A 307 -9.68 16.20 8.73
CA GLY A 307 -8.72 15.14 8.41
C GLY A 307 -7.76 15.51 7.27
N ALA A 308 -8.28 16.21 6.26
CA ALA A 308 -7.48 16.74 5.15
C ALA A 308 -6.49 17.78 5.65
N LYS A 309 -6.88 18.64 6.59
CA LYS A 309 -5.97 19.59 7.22
C LYS A 309 -4.81 18.87 7.93
N ILE A 310 -5.11 17.85 8.75
CA ILE A 310 -4.08 17.06 9.45
C ILE A 310 -3.08 16.45 8.46
N LEU A 311 -3.59 15.90 7.34
CA LEU A 311 -2.73 15.33 6.30
C LEU A 311 -1.87 16.40 5.61
N ASN A 312 -2.44 17.56 5.28
CA ASN A 312 -1.69 18.66 4.66
C ASN A 312 -0.62 19.23 5.60
N ASP A 313 -0.95 19.46 6.87
CA ASP A 313 0.01 19.95 7.86
C ASP A 313 1.21 19.00 7.97
N PHE A 314 0.96 17.68 7.97
CA PHE A 314 2.02 16.67 7.97
C PHE A 314 2.87 16.70 6.69
N PHE A 315 2.26 16.79 5.51
CA PHE A 315 3.00 16.95 4.25
C PHE A 315 3.85 18.22 4.26
N ALA A 316 3.34 19.34 4.77
CA ALA A 316 4.09 20.59 4.83
C ALA A 316 5.36 20.49 5.68
N GLN A 317 5.28 19.80 6.83
CA GLN A 317 6.43 19.53 7.70
C GLN A 317 7.45 18.61 7.04
N GLU A 318 7.00 17.56 6.35
CA GLU A 318 7.90 16.58 5.74
C GLU A 318 8.57 17.10 4.47
N LEU A 319 7.87 17.90 3.67
CA LEU A 319 8.40 18.47 2.43
C LEU A 319 9.48 19.54 2.67
N GLU A 320 9.49 20.19 3.84
CA GLU A 320 10.53 21.17 4.20
C GLU A 320 11.94 20.57 4.11
N LYS A 321 12.09 19.28 4.42
CA LYS A 321 13.37 18.53 4.37
C LYS A 321 13.97 18.44 2.95
N TYR A 322 13.14 18.63 1.93
CA TYR A 322 13.55 18.54 0.52
C TYR A 322 13.82 19.92 -0.09
N ASN A 323 13.50 21.01 0.61
CA ASN A 323 13.70 22.38 0.13
C ASN A 323 15.19 22.76 0.14
N THR A 324 15.90 22.26 -0.87
CA THR A 324 17.34 22.39 -1.02
C THR A 324 17.69 22.76 -2.46
N GLU A 325 18.85 23.37 -2.67
CA GLU A 325 19.34 23.73 -4.01
C GLU A 325 19.60 22.49 -4.88
N GLN A 326 19.92 21.36 -4.27
CA GLN A 326 20.21 20.10 -4.96
C GLN A 326 18.94 19.37 -5.47
N LEU A 327 17.75 19.76 -5.01
CA LEU A 327 16.51 19.18 -5.51
C LEU A 327 16.31 19.56 -6.99
N ASN A 328 15.82 18.62 -7.79
CA ASN A 328 15.48 18.87 -9.19
C ASN A 328 14.52 20.08 -9.30
N PRO A 329 14.72 21.02 -10.24
CA PRO A 329 13.84 22.17 -10.42
C PRO A 329 12.36 21.81 -10.59
N LEU A 330 12.06 20.74 -11.32
CA LEU A 330 10.70 20.23 -11.46
C LEU A 330 10.17 19.70 -10.12
N GLY A 331 11.02 19.04 -9.34
CA GLY A 331 10.68 18.60 -7.98
C GLY A 331 10.31 19.77 -7.07
N ARG A 332 11.05 20.88 -7.14
CA ARG A 332 10.69 22.14 -6.44
C ARG A 332 9.35 22.68 -6.91
N GLN A 333 9.10 22.74 -8.22
CA GLN A 333 7.80 23.18 -8.75
C GLN A 333 6.63 22.33 -8.24
N ILE A 334 6.80 21.01 -8.15
CA ILE A 334 5.77 20.12 -7.58
C ILE A 334 5.51 20.47 -6.09
N ILE A 335 6.56 20.73 -5.32
CA ILE A 335 6.44 21.14 -3.91
C ILE A 335 5.82 22.54 -3.79
N ASP A 336 6.14 23.46 -4.70
CA ASP A 336 5.54 24.80 -4.73
C ASP A 336 4.04 24.72 -5.03
N LEU A 337 3.59 23.83 -5.92
CA LEU A 337 2.16 23.57 -6.13
C LEU A 337 1.47 23.13 -4.84
N PHE A 338 2.14 22.32 -4.03
CA PHE A 338 1.61 21.89 -2.72
C PHE A 338 1.44 23.09 -1.78
N TYR A 339 2.48 23.91 -1.60
CA TYR A 339 2.40 25.08 -0.72
C TYR A 339 1.43 26.17 -1.22
N ASN A 340 1.15 26.22 -2.53
CA ASN A 340 0.16 27.12 -3.12
C ASN A 340 -1.27 26.55 -3.14
N HIS A 341 -1.52 25.42 -2.48
CA HIS A 341 -2.83 24.77 -2.43
C HIS A 341 -3.42 24.47 -3.81
N ALA A 342 -2.57 23.99 -4.74
CA ALA A 342 -2.96 23.70 -6.11
C ALA A 342 -4.03 22.61 -6.22
N THR A 343 -4.87 22.69 -7.25
CA THR A 343 -5.83 21.66 -7.64
C THR A 343 -5.14 20.45 -8.26
N VAL A 344 -5.85 19.31 -8.34
CA VAL A 344 -5.31 18.10 -8.97
C VAL A 344 -5.01 18.33 -10.46
N GLU A 345 -5.80 19.17 -11.13
CA GLU A 345 -5.60 19.57 -12.53
C GLU A 345 -4.24 20.27 -12.73
N GLN A 346 -3.85 21.19 -11.84
CA GLN A 346 -2.56 21.89 -11.93
C GLN A 346 -1.36 20.92 -11.79
N TYR A 347 -1.49 19.85 -11.00
CA TYR A 347 -0.46 18.79 -10.97
C TYR A 347 -0.40 17.99 -12.26
N MET A 348 -1.55 17.79 -12.93
CA MET A 348 -1.60 17.11 -14.22
C MET A 348 -1.01 17.95 -15.35
N ASP A 349 -1.18 19.27 -15.31
CA ASP A 349 -0.56 20.19 -16.27
C ASP A 349 0.97 20.13 -16.17
N LEU A 350 1.50 19.94 -14.96
CA LEU A 350 2.93 19.83 -14.72
C LEU A 350 3.51 18.49 -15.19
N ILE A 351 2.84 17.37 -14.88
CA ILE A 351 3.21 16.04 -15.38
C ILE A 351 1.94 15.29 -15.81
N PRO A 352 1.69 15.14 -17.13
CA PRO A 352 0.46 14.56 -17.64
C PRO A 352 0.22 13.13 -17.15
N MET A 353 -0.98 12.88 -16.62
CA MET A 353 -1.42 11.56 -16.21
C MET A 353 -1.97 10.77 -17.40
N ARG A 354 -1.56 9.51 -17.53
CA ARG A 354 -2.20 8.56 -18.44
C ARG A 354 -3.24 7.75 -17.67
N TYR A 355 -4.50 7.90 -18.08
CA TYR A 355 -5.61 7.17 -17.49
C TYR A 355 -5.53 5.66 -17.74
#